data_AF-A0AAV8CAS3-F1
#
_entry.id   AF-A0AAV8CAS3-F1
#
_cell.length_a   1.000
_cell.length_b   1.000
_cell.length_c   1.000
_cell.angle_alpha   90.00
_cell.angle_beta   90.00
_cell.angle_gamma   90.00
#
_symmetry.space_group_name_H-M   'P 1'
#
loop_
_entity.id
_entity.type
_entity.pdbx_description
1 polymer ?
#
loop_
_entity_poly.entity_id
_entity_poly.type
_entity_poly.pdbx_seq_one_letter_code
_entity_poly.pdbx_strand_id
1 'polypeptide(L)'
;MEAGSSSDSLHIVIFPWLAFGHMHPFLELAKSLATRGHRITFISTPRNIQRLPSIPSHLSSLITFVALKLPHVELLPENAEPTSDISQGIVPYLEKAFDGLSTPFSAFLRSACSDREK
;
A
#
# COMPACT_ATOMS: atom_id res chain seq x y z
N MET A 1 35.60 -10.42 16.63
CA MET A 1 34.40 -9.67 16.21
C MET A 1 33.91 -10.34 14.95
N GLU A 2 32.86 -11.16 15.05
CA GLU A 2 32.24 -11.73 13.86
C GLU A 2 31.55 -10.60 13.10
N ALA A 3 31.86 -10.50 11.81
CA ALA A 3 31.12 -9.64 10.90
C ALA A 3 29.68 -10.16 10.86
N GLY A 4 28.74 -9.40 11.45
CA GLY A 4 27.33 -9.70 11.34
C GLY A 4 26.97 -9.87 9.87
N SER A 5 26.29 -10.97 9.54
CA SER A 5 25.78 -11.25 8.20
C SER A 5 25.17 -9.98 7.62
N SER A 6 25.55 -9.60 6.39
CA SER A 6 24.83 -8.58 5.65
C SER A 6 23.35 -8.96 5.67
N SER A 7 22.53 -8.21 6.42
CA SER A 7 21.10 -8.46 6.42
C SER A 7 20.61 -8.14 5.01
N ASP A 8 20.32 -9.18 4.22
CA ASP A 8 19.89 -8.99 2.85
C ASP A 8 18.68 -8.06 2.81
N SER A 9 18.75 -7.04 1.95
CA SER A 9 17.67 -6.08 1.80
C SER A 9 16.43 -6.77 1.22
N LEU A 10 15.38 -6.87 2.03
CA LEU A 10 14.09 -7.35 1.58
C LEU A 10 13.35 -6.28 0.77
N HIS A 11 12.58 -6.74 -0.22
CA HIS A 11 11.52 -5.95 -0.84
C HIS A 11 10.17 -6.42 -0.30
N ILE A 12 9.50 -5.52 0.43
CA ILE A 12 8.28 -5.77 1.19
C ILE A 12 7.13 -5.00 0.55
N VAL A 13 6.02 -5.68 0.29
CA VAL A 13 4.78 -5.07 -0.20
C VAL A 13 3.81 -4.93 0.97
N ILE A 14 3.27 -3.73 1.18
CA ILE A 14 2.30 -3.43 2.22
C ILE A 14 1.01 -2.95 1.55
N PHE A 15 -0.10 -3.61 1.83
CA PHE A 15 -1.41 -3.27 1.28
C PHE A 15 -2.47 -3.29 2.39
N PRO A 16 -2.65 -2.17 3.11
CA PRO A 16 -3.57 -2.09 4.24
C PRO A 16 -5.02 -1.87 3.80
N TRP A 17 -5.94 -2.12 4.72
CA TRP A 17 -7.35 -1.75 4.57
C TRP A 17 -7.51 -0.23 4.34
N LEU A 18 -8.51 0.15 3.53
CA LEU A 18 -8.78 1.53 3.10
C LEU A 18 -9.43 2.40 4.19
N ALA A 19 -8.84 2.39 5.37
CA ALA A 19 -9.20 3.26 6.48
C ALA A 19 -7.95 3.94 6.98
N PHE A 20 -8.01 5.26 7.23
CA PHE A 20 -6.84 5.99 7.72
C PHE A 20 -6.29 5.46 9.06
N GLY A 21 -7.15 4.86 9.89
CA GLY A 21 -6.73 4.15 11.11
C GLY A 21 -5.83 2.94 10.86
N HIS A 22 -5.86 2.35 9.65
CA HIS A 22 -4.94 1.30 9.22
C HIS A 22 -3.79 1.86 8.39
N MET A 23 -4.07 2.74 7.42
CA MET A 23 -3.05 3.24 6.50
C MET A 23 -1.93 4.03 7.20
N HIS A 24 -2.24 4.85 8.21
CA HIS A 24 -1.21 5.63 8.92
C HIS A 24 -0.25 4.72 9.72
N PRO A 25 -0.73 3.78 10.57
CA PRO A 25 0.19 2.85 11.25
C PRO A 25 1.04 2.01 10.29
N PHE A 26 0.45 1.53 9.21
CA PHE A 26 1.21 0.77 8.21
C PHE A 26 2.24 1.64 7.47
N LEU A 27 1.99 2.94 7.31
CA LEU A 27 2.96 3.88 6.75
C LEU A 27 4.13 4.13 7.73
N GLU A 28 3.86 4.21 9.03
CA GLU A 28 4.91 4.27 10.05
C GLU A 28 5.73 2.97 10.10
N LEU A 29 5.09 1.82 9.95
CA LEU A 29 5.78 0.54 9.78
C LEU A 29 6.67 0.55 8.52
N ALA A 30 6.16 1.04 7.38
CA ALA A 30 6.92 1.19 6.14
C ALA A 30 8.18 2.04 6.35
N LYS A 31 8.05 3.19 7.01
CA LYS A 31 9.18 4.07 7.36
C LYS A 31 10.18 3.35 8.24
N SER A 32 9.72 2.65 9.29
CA SER A 32 10.58 1.89 10.20
C SER A 32 11.36 0.78 9.49
N LEU A 33 10.74 0.08 8.54
CA LEU A 33 11.41 -0.95 7.74
C LEU A 33 12.41 -0.33 6.75
N ALA A 34 12.05 0.79 6.12
CA ALA A 34 12.93 1.53 5.23
C ALA A 34 14.18 2.06 5.95
N THR A 35 14.05 2.58 7.19
CA THR A 35 15.21 2.99 8.01
C THR A 35 16.18 1.84 8.29
N ARG A 36 15.72 0.59 8.25
CA ARG A 36 16.57 -0.62 8.38
C ARG A 36 17.16 -1.08 7.03
N GLY A 37 16.97 -0.34 5.95
CA GLY A 37 17.52 -0.64 4.63
C GLY A 37 16.65 -1.53 3.75
N HIS A 38 15.38 -1.77 4.09
CA HIS A 38 14.45 -2.54 3.25
C HIS A 38 13.75 -1.66 2.21
N ARG A 39 13.49 -2.22 1.02
CA ARG A 39 12.66 -1.59 0.00
C ARG A 39 11.20 -1.86 0.28
N ILE A 40 10.36 -0.84 0.21
CA ILE A 40 8.93 -0.93 0.49
C ILE A 40 8.13 -0.49 -0.73
N THR A 41 7.15 -1.30 -1.11
CA THR A 41 6.04 -0.84 -1.94
C THR A 41 4.80 -0.71 -1.08
N PHE A 42 4.28 0.50 -0.96
CA PHE A 42 3.05 0.78 -0.24
C PHE A 42 1.91 0.94 -1.25
N ILE A 43 0.99 -0.02 -1.24
CA ILE A 43 -0.14 -0.05 -2.17
C ILE A 43 -1.35 0.59 -1.50
N SER A 44 -2.04 1.46 -2.23
CA SER A 44 -3.38 1.94 -1.87
C SER A 44 -4.07 2.43 -3.15
N THR A 45 -5.14 3.19 -3.01
CA THR A 45 -5.89 3.79 -4.12
C THR A 45 -5.43 5.23 -4.40
N PRO A 46 -5.69 5.78 -5.60
CA PRO A 46 -5.14 7.08 -6.01
C PRO A 46 -5.42 8.23 -5.04
N ARG A 47 -6.67 8.40 -4.55
CA ARG A 47 -7.03 9.49 -3.63
C ARG A 47 -6.53 9.24 -2.23
N ASN A 48 -6.43 7.98 -1.81
CA ASN A 48 -5.81 7.64 -0.53
C ASN A 48 -4.32 8.03 -0.52
N ILE A 49 -3.55 7.70 -1.58
CA ILE A 49 -2.14 8.10 -1.70
C ILE A 49 -1.98 9.62 -1.64
N GLN A 50 -2.84 10.37 -2.32
CA GLN A 50 -2.81 11.84 -2.29
C GLN A 50 -3.08 12.44 -0.90
N ARG A 51 -3.79 11.72 -0.04
CA ARG A 51 -4.15 12.13 1.32
C ARG A 51 -3.20 11.61 2.40
N LEU A 52 -2.25 10.75 2.04
CA LEU A 52 -1.24 10.26 2.98
C LEU A 52 -0.13 11.31 3.20
N PRO A 53 0.48 11.34 4.40
CA PRO A 53 1.65 12.17 4.64
C PRO A 53 2.78 11.88 3.66
N SER A 54 3.54 12.91 3.30
CA SER A 54 4.73 12.76 2.46
C SER A 54 5.81 11.91 3.14
N ILE A 55 6.60 11.23 2.32
CA ILE A 55 7.76 10.47 2.79
C ILE A 55 8.93 11.43 3.07
N PRO A 56 9.64 11.30 4.20
CA PRO A 56 10.88 12.03 4.43
C PRO A 56 11.87 11.82 3.30
N SER A 57 12.57 12.87 2.87
CA SER A 57 13.47 12.82 1.69
C SER A 57 14.51 11.69 1.75
N HIS A 58 15.06 11.42 2.94
CA HIS A 58 16.05 10.36 3.16
C HIS A 58 15.50 8.93 3.00
N LEU A 59 14.18 8.73 2.98
CA LEU A 59 13.52 7.44 2.75
C LEU A 59 12.88 7.32 1.37
N SER A 60 12.89 8.40 0.57
CA SER A 60 12.15 8.47 -0.70
C SER A 60 12.63 7.47 -1.75
N SER A 61 13.90 7.05 -1.70
CA SER A 61 14.46 6.02 -2.57
C SER A 61 14.08 4.59 -2.15
N LEU A 62 13.60 4.41 -0.92
CA LEU A 62 13.27 3.11 -0.34
C LEU A 62 11.76 2.84 -0.27
N ILE A 63 10.92 3.87 -0.36
CA ILE A 63 9.46 3.72 -0.28
C ILE A 63 8.83 4.21 -1.59
N THR A 64 8.11 3.31 -2.25
CA THR A 64 7.36 3.63 -3.47
C THR A 64 5.87 3.43 -3.23
N PHE A 65 5.06 4.43 -3.57
CA PHE A 65 3.61 4.29 -3.60
C PHE A 65 3.15 3.69 -4.93
N VAL A 66 2.26 2.71 -4.88
CA VAL A 66 1.61 2.13 -6.06
C VAL A 66 0.11 2.27 -5.92
N ALA A 67 -0.51 2.91 -6.91
CA ALA A 67 -1.95 3.15 -6.93
C ALA A 67 -2.67 2.03 -7.68
N LEU A 68 -3.62 1.36 -7.03
CA LEU A 68 -4.58 0.48 -7.69
C LEU A 68 -5.93 1.19 -7.80
N LYS A 69 -6.47 1.29 -9.02
CA LYS A 69 -7.77 1.91 -9.24
C LYS A 69 -8.86 1.03 -8.63
N LEU A 70 -9.63 1.60 -7.69
CA LEU A 70 -10.76 0.93 -7.09
C LEU A 70 -11.83 0.65 -8.17
N PRO A 71 -12.31 -0.59 -8.31
CA PRO A 71 -13.36 -0.92 -9.28
C PRO A 71 -14.68 -0.28 -8.85
N HIS A 72 -15.53 0.00 -9.84
CA HIS A 72 -16.87 0.50 -9.58
C HIS A 72 -17.73 -0.57 -8.93
N VAL A 73 -18.47 -0.20 -7.89
CA VAL A 73 -19.47 -1.06 -7.22
C VAL A 73 -20.76 -0.26 -7.07
N GLU A 74 -21.88 -0.86 -7.45
CA GLU A 74 -23.21 -0.28 -7.25
C GLU A 74 -23.41 0.10 -5.78
N LEU A 75 -23.94 1.30 -5.51
CA LEU A 75 -24.15 1.90 -4.18
C LEU A 75 -22.89 2.43 -3.48
N LEU A 76 -21.69 2.26 -4.04
CA LEU A 76 -20.50 2.99 -3.59
C LEU A 76 -20.45 4.37 -4.29
N PRO A 77 -20.42 5.50 -3.55
CA PRO A 77 -20.31 6.81 -4.17
C PRO A 77 -19.06 6.94 -5.04
N GLU A 78 -19.16 7.71 -6.12
CA GLU A 78 -18.02 7.96 -6.98
C GLU A 78 -16.89 8.61 -6.19
N ASN A 79 -15.66 8.14 -6.41
CA ASN A 79 -14.45 8.64 -5.75
C ASN A 79 -14.39 8.45 -4.23
N ALA A 80 -15.30 7.67 -3.63
CA ALA A 80 -15.23 7.27 -2.23
C ALA A 80 -14.26 6.08 -2.08
N GLU A 81 -13.03 6.39 -1.64
CA GLU A 81 -11.95 5.42 -1.55
C GLU A 81 -11.57 5.02 -0.10
N PRO A 82 -11.54 5.94 0.89
CA PRO A 82 -11.41 5.56 2.28
C PRO A 82 -12.77 5.50 3.00
N THR A 83 -12.81 4.76 4.12
CA THR A 83 -14.00 4.68 4.98
C THR A 83 -14.50 6.03 5.51
N SER A 84 -13.64 7.06 5.57
CA SER A 84 -14.02 8.42 5.98
C SER A 84 -14.95 9.12 4.98
N ASP A 85 -15.03 8.63 3.74
CA ASP A 85 -15.81 9.25 2.67
C ASP A 85 -17.24 8.68 2.62
N ILE A 86 -17.57 7.71 3.48
CA ILE A 86 -18.83 6.95 3.45
C ILE A 86 -19.43 6.77 4.84
N SER A 87 -20.74 6.47 4.89
CA SER A 87 -21.42 6.07 6.12
C SER A 87 -21.23 4.58 6.40
N GLN A 88 -21.47 4.15 7.64
CA GLN A 88 -21.27 2.76 8.09
C GLN A 88 -22.03 1.73 7.23
N GLY A 89 -23.25 2.07 6.78
CA GLY A 89 -24.06 1.18 5.93
C GLY A 89 -23.48 0.96 4.52
N ILE A 90 -22.53 1.79 4.09
CA ILE A 90 -21.89 1.71 2.77
C ILE A 90 -20.57 0.91 2.80
N VAL A 91 -20.01 0.66 3.99
CA VAL A 91 -18.75 -0.08 4.17
C VAL A 91 -18.73 -1.43 3.43
N PRO A 92 -19.79 -2.25 3.42
CA PRO A 92 -19.79 -3.52 2.66
C PRO A 92 -19.56 -3.35 1.15
N TYR A 93 -19.97 -2.22 0.57
CA TYR A 93 -19.73 -1.94 -0.86
C TYR A 93 -18.28 -1.50 -1.11
N LEU A 94 -17.66 -0.82 -0.14
CA LEU A 94 -16.23 -0.52 -0.17
C LEU A 94 -15.40 -1.80 -0.02
N GLU A 95 -15.80 -2.73 0.86
CA GLU A 95 -15.18 -4.06 0.99
C GLU A 95 -15.27 -4.85 -0.32
N LYS A 96 -16.46 -4.89 -0.93
CA LYS A 96 -16.65 -5.52 -2.25
C LYS A 96 -15.77 -4.90 -3.33
N ALA A 97 -15.59 -3.57 -3.31
CA ALA A 97 -14.71 -2.89 -4.24
C ALA A 97 -13.23 -3.23 -3.98
N PHE A 98 -12.83 -3.29 -2.71
CA PHE A 98 -11.48 -3.70 -2.30
C PHE A 98 -11.17 -5.15 -2.68
N ASP A 99 -12.10 -6.09 -2.52
CA ASP A 99 -11.95 -7.48 -2.97
C ASP A 99 -11.73 -7.58 -4.48
N GLY A 100 -12.35 -6.67 -5.25
CA GLY A 100 -12.12 -6.53 -6.68
C GLY A 100 -10.70 -6.10 -7.06
N LEU A 101 -9.88 -5.65 -6.09
CA LEU A 101 -8.45 -5.37 -6.30
C LEU A 101 -7.59 -6.65 -6.30
N SER A 102 -8.14 -7.82 -6.01
CA SER A 102 -7.41 -9.10 -6.01
C SER A 102 -6.69 -9.38 -7.33
N THR A 103 -7.36 -9.18 -8.47
CA THR A 103 -6.77 -9.38 -9.81
C THR A 103 -5.61 -8.41 -10.10
N PRO A 104 -5.79 -7.07 -10.01
CA PRO A 104 -4.69 -6.14 -10.26
C PRO A 104 -3.56 -6.26 -9.22
N PHE A 105 -3.87 -6.57 -7.96
CA PHE A 105 -2.86 -6.85 -6.94
C PHE A 105 -2.02 -8.08 -7.28
N SER A 106 -2.67 -9.18 -7.70
CA SER A 106 -1.97 -10.39 -8.13
C SER A 106 -1.10 -10.15 -9.37
N ALA A 107 -1.59 -9.37 -10.33
CA ALA A 107 -0.82 -8.98 -11.51
C ALA A 107 0.42 -8.14 -11.12
N PHE A 108 0.25 -7.18 -10.21
CA PHE A 108 1.35 -6.41 -9.64
C PHE A 108 2.40 -7.32 -8.97
N LEU A 109 1.97 -8.24 -8.10
CA LEU A 109 2.90 -9.14 -7.40
C LEU A 109 3.71 -10.01 -8.36
N ARG A 110 3.10 -10.54 -9.44
CA ARG A 110 3.83 -11.30 -10.46
C ARG A 110 4.93 -10.46 -11.10
N SER A 111 4.61 -9.22 -11.47
CA SER A 111 5.61 -8.29 -12.04
C SER A 111 6.74 -7.98 -11.06
N ALA A 112 6.39 -7.64 -9.81
CA ALA A 112 7.36 -7.26 -8.78
C ALA A 112 8.29 -8.42 -8.36
N CYS A 113 7.85 -9.67 -8.50
CA CYS A 113 8.68 -10.84 -8.25
C CYS A 113 9.61 -11.17 -9.43
N SER A 114 9.16 -10.96 -10.67
CA SER A 114 9.96 -11.22 -11.88
C SER A 114 11.10 -10.23 -12.09
N ASP A 115 11.04 -9.02 -11.52
CA ASP A 115 12.12 -8.02 -11.60
C ASP A 115 13.39 -8.41 -10.81
N ARG A 116 13.37 -9.50 -10.03
CA ARG A 116 14.56 -9.99 -9.28
C ARG A 116 15.47 -10.93 -10.08
N GLU A 117 15.04 -11.38 -11.26
CA GLU A 117 15.77 -12.36 -12.07
C GLU A 117 16.62 -11.72 -13.19
N LYS A 118 16.77 -10.39 -13.17
CA LYS A 118 17.69 -9.63 -14.03
C LYS A 118 18.72 -8.90 -13.18
#